data_AF-A0A969D1U1-F1
#
_entry.id   AF-A0A969D1U1-F1
#
_cell.length_a   1.000
_cell.length_b   1.000
_cell.length_c   1.000
_cell.angle_alpha   90.00
_cell.angle_beta   90.00
_cell.angle_gamma   90.00
#
_symmetry.space_group_name_H-M   'P 1'
#
loop_
_entity.id
_entity.type
_entity.pdbx_description
1 polymer ?
#
loop_
_entity_poly.entity_id
_entity_poly.type
_entity_poly.pdbx_seq_one_letter_code
_entity_poly.pdbx_strand_id
1 'polypeptide(L)'
;MQDYLVDWALNYPGVHEAYAAHQLRKGQVPTEMAEQLQKGYNYKRSGDVLLVLQPGWTDQMSIATTHGTGFSYDTHVPLLWYGAGIEPGQLARPVAITDIAPTLSLLLHTKLPSACTGEPIGEVLPKK
;
A
#
# COMPACT_ATOMS: atom_id res chain seq x y z
N MET A 1 25.44 -8.63 5.86
CA MET A 1 25.31 -8.64 4.38
C MET A 1 24.19 -7.73 3.92
N GLN A 2 22.94 -7.89 4.41
CA GLN A 2 21.82 -7.01 4.02
C GLN A 2 22.09 -5.52 4.33
N ASP A 3 22.55 -5.19 5.55
CA ASP A 3 22.84 -3.80 5.93
C ASP A 3 23.89 -3.16 5.02
N TYR A 4 24.96 -3.88 4.71
CA TYR A 4 25.99 -3.42 3.78
C TYR A 4 25.42 -3.08 2.39
N LEU A 5 24.49 -3.91 1.87
CA LEU A 5 23.86 -3.65 0.58
C LEU A 5 22.93 -2.43 0.62
N VAL A 6 22.24 -2.23 1.74
CA VAL A 6 21.43 -1.02 1.99
C VAL A 6 22.31 0.22 1.97
N ASP A 7 23.38 0.23 2.78
CA ASP A 7 24.31 1.36 2.85
C ASP A 7 24.96 1.64 1.49
N TRP A 8 25.36 0.59 0.77
CA TRP A 8 25.91 0.73 -0.57
C TRP A 8 24.90 1.32 -1.56
N ALA A 9 23.65 0.84 -1.57
CA ALA A 9 22.60 1.31 -2.48
C ALA A 9 22.24 2.79 -2.24
N LEU A 10 22.23 3.24 -0.97
CA LEU A 10 21.96 4.62 -0.60
C LEU A 10 22.98 5.63 -1.15
N ASN A 11 24.16 5.18 -1.60
CA ASN A 11 25.14 6.06 -2.25
C ASN A 11 24.81 6.39 -3.72
N TYR A 12 23.77 5.76 -4.31
CA TYR A 12 23.36 6.05 -5.68
C TYR A 12 22.34 7.19 -5.73
N PRO A 13 22.55 8.24 -6.56
CA PRO A 13 21.66 9.40 -6.61
C PRO A 13 20.18 9.09 -6.91
N GLY A 14 19.92 8.00 -7.63
CA GLY A 14 18.55 7.57 -7.99
C GLY A 14 17.81 6.80 -6.90
N VAL A 15 18.48 6.42 -5.81
CA VAL A 15 17.87 5.71 -4.68
C VAL A 15 17.41 6.73 -3.64
N HIS A 16 16.15 6.66 -3.26
CA HIS A 16 15.53 7.50 -2.23
C HIS A 16 15.66 6.85 -0.85
N GLU A 17 15.27 5.58 -0.75
CA GLU A 17 15.34 4.78 0.48
C GLU A 17 15.75 3.34 0.12
N ALA A 18 16.32 2.64 1.09
CA ALA A 18 16.62 1.21 0.98
C ALA A 18 16.39 0.55 2.34
N TYR A 19 15.79 -0.64 2.33
CA TYR A 19 15.42 -1.37 3.53
C TYR A 19 15.90 -2.82 3.47
N ALA A 20 16.53 -3.28 4.54
CA ALA A 20 16.87 -4.68 4.69
C ALA A 20 15.65 -5.50 5.09
N ALA A 21 15.54 -6.72 4.59
CA ALA A 21 14.44 -7.64 4.89
C ALA A 21 14.24 -7.87 6.40
N HIS A 22 15.33 -7.96 7.16
CA HIS A 22 15.22 -8.14 8.61
C HIS A 22 14.69 -6.89 9.35
N GLN A 23 14.85 -5.69 8.80
CA GLN A 23 14.26 -4.46 9.34
C GLN A 23 12.73 -4.50 9.15
N LEU A 24 12.29 -4.79 7.92
CA LEU A 24 10.85 -4.94 7.60
C LEU A 24 10.20 -6.07 8.41
N ARG A 25 10.92 -7.17 8.66
CA ARG A 25 10.42 -8.30 9.47
C ARG A 25 10.21 -7.94 10.95
N LYS A 26 11.05 -7.06 11.51
CA LYS A 26 10.92 -6.62 12.92
C LYS A 26 9.77 -5.62 13.10
N GLY A 27 9.33 -4.97 12.02
CA GLY A 27 8.18 -4.08 12.01
C GLY A 27 8.32 -2.78 12.79
N GLN A 28 9.56 -2.39 13.07
CA GLN A 28 9.88 -1.08 13.63
C GLN A 28 10.45 -0.25 12.49
N VAL A 29 9.55 0.32 11.69
CA VAL A 29 9.91 1.10 10.51
C VAL A 29 9.66 2.59 10.77
N PRO A 30 10.59 3.48 10.37
CA PRO A 30 10.60 4.86 10.86
C PRO A 30 9.75 5.85 10.05
N THR A 31 9.24 5.45 8.88
CA THR A 31 8.53 6.34 7.94
C THR A 31 7.24 5.70 7.43
N GLU A 32 6.30 6.55 6.97
CA GLU A 32 5.05 6.09 6.35
C GLU A 32 5.32 5.22 5.11
N MET A 33 6.31 5.60 4.29
CA MET A 33 6.77 4.79 3.14
C MET A 33 7.21 3.40 3.61
N ALA A 34 8.02 3.32 4.65
CA ALA A 34 8.50 2.06 5.20
C ALA A 34 7.36 1.20 5.79
N GLU A 35 6.35 1.81 6.40
CA GLU A 35 5.13 1.10 6.84
C GLU A 35 4.35 0.51 5.66
N GLN A 36 4.20 1.26 4.57
CA GLN A 36 3.55 0.76 3.35
C GLN A 36 4.32 -0.42 2.74
N LEU A 37 5.65 -0.30 2.66
CA LEU A 37 6.52 -1.37 2.17
C LEU A 37 6.48 -2.61 3.06
N GLN A 38 6.41 -2.40 4.37
CA GLN A 38 6.26 -3.49 5.33
C GLN A 38 4.94 -4.25 5.11
N LYS A 39 3.82 -3.55 4.84
CA LYS A 39 2.53 -4.20 4.50
C LYS A 39 2.62 -5.05 3.23
N GLY A 40 3.50 -4.70 2.29
CA GLY A 40 3.79 -5.49 1.09
C GLY A 40 4.82 -6.61 1.27
N TYR A 41 5.50 -6.69 2.42
CA TYR A 41 6.59 -7.64 2.66
C TYR A 41 6.08 -9.03 3.08
N ASN A 42 6.59 -10.06 2.43
CA ASN A 42 6.35 -11.45 2.78
C ASN A 42 7.69 -12.17 3.02
N TYR A 43 7.96 -12.57 4.27
CA TYR A 43 9.26 -13.16 4.64
C TYR A 43 9.66 -14.44 3.89
N LYS A 44 8.73 -15.12 3.21
CA LYS A 44 9.02 -16.32 2.40
C LYS A 44 9.20 -16.01 0.91
N ARG A 45 8.81 -14.82 0.45
CA ARG A 45 8.68 -14.49 -0.99
C ARG A 45 9.35 -13.18 -1.39
N SER A 46 9.54 -12.26 -0.46
CA SER A 46 10.23 -11.00 -0.69
C SER A 46 11.75 -11.19 -0.63
N GLY A 47 12.47 -10.34 -1.36
CA GLY A 47 13.93 -10.34 -1.38
C GLY A 47 14.58 -9.83 -0.09
N ASP A 48 15.92 -9.87 -0.07
CA ASP A 48 16.76 -9.50 1.06
C ASP A 48 16.92 -7.98 1.27
N VAL A 49 16.74 -7.20 0.21
CA VAL A 49 16.82 -5.74 0.18
C VAL A 49 15.69 -5.21 -0.69
N LEU A 50 15.00 -4.18 -0.22
CA LEU A 50 13.99 -3.45 -0.97
C LEU A 50 14.53 -2.04 -1.25
N LEU A 51 14.43 -1.60 -2.50
CA LEU A 51 14.86 -0.28 -2.96
C LEU A 51 13.64 0.57 -3.29
N VAL A 52 13.70 1.84 -2.91
CA VAL A 52 12.77 2.88 -3.32
C VAL A 52 13.56 3.88 -4.14
N LEU A 53 13.16 4.09 -5.39
CA LEU A 53 13.78 5.09 -6.25
C LEU A 53 13.25 6.50 -5.92
N GLN A 54 13.97 7.52 -6.37
CA GLN A 54 13.50 8.91 -6.28
C GLN A 54 12.12 9.09 -6.94
N PRO A 55 11.26 10.00 -6.44
CA PRO A 55 9.96 10.27 -7.05
C PRO A 55 10.08 10.58 -8.55
N GLY A 56 9.25 9.94 -9.37
CA GLY A 56 9.25 10.08 -10.83
C GLY A 56 10.37 9.31 -11.56
N TRP A 57 11.22 8.56 -10.84
CA TRP A 57 12.21 7.67 -11.47
C TRP A 57 11.64 6.30 -11.78
N THR A 58 12.18 5.66 -12.82
CA THR A 58 11.82 4.31 -13.26
C THR A 58 13.08 3.52 -13.61
N ASP A 59 13.09 2.23 -13.32
CA ASP A 59 14.10 1.28 -13.79
C ASP A 59 13.73 0.66 -15.15
N GLN A 60 12.53 0.95 -15.64
CA GLN A 60 11.98 0.37 -16.85
C GLN A 60 12.37 1.20 -18.09
N MET A 61 13.34 0.72 -18.87
CA MET A 61 13.85 1.45 -20.04
C MET A 61 13.05 1.24 -21.34
N SER A 62 12.26 0.17 -21.44
CA SER A 62 11.65 -0.28 -22.70
C SER A 62 10.17 0.07 -22.88
N ILE A 63 9.56 0.75 -21.90
CA ILE A 63 8.16 1.20 -21.97
C ILE A 63 8.06 2.67 -21.58
N ALA A 64 7.01 3.35 -22.05
CA ALA A 64 6.83 4.78 -21.83
C ALA A 64 6.56 5.15 -20.36
N THR A 65 5.82 4.32 -19.63
CA THR A 65 5.49 4.53 -18.21
C THR A 65 5.20 3.20 -17.52
N THR A 66 5.30 3.18 -16.20
CA THR A 66 4.98 2.05 -15.33
C THR A 66 4.42 2.54 -14.00
N HIS A 67 3.99 1.62 -13.14
CA HIS A 67 3.58 1.86 -11.76
C HIS A 67 4.29 0.86 -10.83
N GLY A 68 4.21 1.09 -9.52
CA GLY A 68 4.66 0.13 -8.51
C GLY A 68 5.45 0.75 -7.36
N THR A 69 5.56 2.07 -7.34
CA THR A 69 6.18 2.82 -6.26
C THR A 69 5.16 3.07 -5.13
N GLY A 70 5.66 3.41 -3.94
CA GLY A 70 4.81 3.79 -2.81
C GLY A 70 4.31 5.23 -2.84
N PHE A 71 4.68 6.01 -3.86
CA PHE A 71 4.30 7.43 -3.94
C PHE A 71 2.83 7.61 -4.34
N SER A 72 2.27 8.77 -3.99
CA SER A 72 0.85 9.07 -4.16
C SER A 72 0.35 8.96 -5.60
N TYR A 73 1.21 9.21 -6.59
CA TYR A 73 0.83 9.07 -8.01
C TYR A 73 0.58 7.61 -8.43
N ASP A 74 1.09 6.63 -7.69
CA ASP A 74 0.84 5.20 -7.91
C ASP A 74 -0.18 4.63 -6.91
N THR A 75 -0.27 5.19 -5.70
CA THR A 75 -1.08 4.63 -4.61
C THR A 75 -2.44 5.30 -4.41
N HIS A 76 -2.63 6.53 -4.92
CA HIS A 76 -3.91 7.22 -4.84
C HIS A 76 -4.84 6.80 -5.99
N VAL A 77 -5.90 6.06 -5.67
CA VAL A 77 -6.87 5.54 -6.63
C VAL A 77 -8.29 6.00 -6.31
N PRO A 78 -9.15 6.20 -7.33
CA PRO A 78 -10.56 6.50 -7.10
C PRO A 78 -11.30 5.27 -6.57
N LEU A 79 -12.26 5.50 -5.67
CA LEU A 79 -13.20 4.49 -5.18
C LEU A 79 -14.64 4.98 -5.36
N LEU A 80 -15.44 4.21 -6.08
CA LEU A 80 -16.83 4.51 -6.37
C LEU A 80 -17.72 3.39 -5.84
N TRP A 81 -18.70 3.76 -5.01
CA TRP A 81 -19.79 2.89 -4.60
C TRP A 81 -21.06 3.32 -5.33
N TYR A 82 -21.77 2.36 -5.91
CA TYR A 82 -22.98 2.63 -6.69
C TYR A 82 -23.92 1.44 -6.63
N GLY A 83 -25.23 1.70 -6.54
CA GLY A 83 -26.26 0.68 -6.57
C GLY A 83 -27.33 0.87 -5.51
N ALA A 84 -28.17 -0.15 -5.33
CA ALA A 84 -29.24 -0.13 -4.34
C ALA A 84 -28.68 0.00 -2.92
N GLY A 85 -29.25 0.91 -2.13
CA GLY A 85 -28.84 1.14 -0.73
C GLY A 85 -27.58 1.98 -0.56
N ILE A 86 -26.99 2.51 -1.64
CA ILE A 86 -25.87 3.46 -1.57
C ILE A 86 -26.42 4.88 -1.75
N GLU A 87 -26.26 5.71 -0.72
CA GLU A 87 -26.68 7.11 -0.76
C GLU A 87 -25.66 7.95 -1.58
N PRO A 88 -26.13 8.90 -2.40
CA PRO A 88 -25.24 9.83 -3.10
C PRO A 88 -24.41 10.67 -2.11
N GLY A 89 -23.11 10.78 -2.38
CA GLY A 89 -22.22 11.55 -1.53
C GLY A 89 -20.78 11.57 -2.04
N GLN A 90 -19.95 12.28 -1.29
CA GLN A 90 -18.50 12.33 -1.51
C GLN A 90 -17.80 12.17 -0.16
N LEU A 91 -16.66 11.48 -0.18
CA LEU A 91 -15.84 11.25 0.99
C LEU A 91 -14.43 11.74 0.68
N ALA A 92 -13.92 12.69 1.48
CA ALA A 92 -12.61 13.29 1.29
C ALA A 92 -11.56 12.85 2.33
N ARG A 93 -11.98 12.13 3.40
CA ARG A 93 -11.02 11.58 4.36
C ARG A 93 -10.23 10.41 3.73
N PRO A 94 -9.03 10.11 4.24
CA PRO A 94 -8.30 8.92 3.82
C PRO A 94 -9.11 7.63 4.03
N VAL A 95 -9.01 6.73 3.06
CA VAL A 95 -9.56 5.37 3.03
C VAL A 95 -8.51 4.47 2.39
N ALA A 96 -8.34 3.25 2.90
CA ALA A 96 -7.43 2.28 2.32
C ALA A 96 -8.15 1.32 1.36
N ILE A 97 -7.46 0.80 0.35
CA ILE A 97 -8.02 -0.24 -0.56
C ILE A 97 -8.47 -1.48 0.23
N THR A 98 -7.79 -1.78 1.34
CA THR A 98 -8.14 -2.88 2.26
C THR A 98 -9.51 -2.74 2.91
N ASP A 99 -10.10 -1.54 2.91
CA ASP A 99 -11.40 -1.23 3.52
C ASP A 99 -12.57 -1.63 2.61
N ILE A 100 -12.31 -1.90 1.32
CA ILE A 100 -13.36 -2.26 0.34
C ILE A 100 -14.02 -3.59 0.71
N ALA A 101 -13.22 -4.62 0.96
CA ALA A 101 -13.71 -5.96 1.26
C ALA A 101 -14.59 -6.02 2.54
N PRO A 102 -14.20 -5.47 3.70
CA PRO A 102 -15.05 -5.46 4.88
C PRO A 102 -16.30 -4.61 4.70
N THR A 103 -16.24 -3.49 3.96
CA THR A 103 -17.43 -2.70 3.61
C THR A 103 -18.43 -3.53 2.81
N LEU A 104 -17.96 -4.25 1.78
CA LEU A 104 -18.80 -5.11 0.97
C LEU A 104 -19.41 -6.27 1.80
N SER A 105 -18.63 -6.88 2.69
CA SER A 105 -19.15 -7.93 3.59
C SER A 105 -20.32 -7.43 4.43
N LEU A 106 -20.26 -6.20 4.95
CA LEU A 106 -21.34 -5.61 5.75
C LEU A 106 -22.58 -5.29 4.90
N LEU A 107 -22.40 -4.76 3.69
CA LEU A 107 -23.49 -4.51 2.74
C LEU A 107 -24.21 -5.82 2.34
N LEU A 108 -23.47 -6.91 2.20
CA LEU A 108 -24.01 -8.21 1.80
C LEU A 108 -24.44 -9.11 2.97
N HIS A 109 -24.30 -8.65 4.21
CA HIS A 109 -24.56 -9.44 5.41
C HIS A 109 -23.79 -10.77 5.47
N THR A 110 -22.53 -10.76 5.04
CA THR A 110 -21.62 -11.91 5.09
C THR A 110 -20.54 -11.72 6.15
N LYS A 111 -19.81 -12.79 6.47
CA LYS A 111 -18.64 -12.70 7.36
C LYS A 111 -17.52 -11.92 6.69
N LEU A 112 -16.69 -11.27 7.50
CA LEU A 112 -15.47 -10.63 7.03
C LEU A 112 -14.50 -11.68 6.44
N PRO A 113 -13.65 -11.29 5.46
CA PRO A 113 -12.55 -12.13 5.01
C PRO A 113 -11.65 -12.55 6.19
N SER A 114 -11.15 -13.78 6.16
CA SER A 114 -10.43 -14.39 7.30
C SER A 114 -9.12 -13.68 7.70
N ALA A 115 -8.50 -12.95 6.78
CA ALA A 115 -7.28 -12.17 7.00
C ALA A 115 -7.48 -10.68 6.69
N CYS A 116 -8.70 -10.16 6.91
CA CYS A 116 -9.02 -8.75 6.70
C CYS A 116 -8.20 -7.86 7.66
N THR A 117 -7.53 -6.85 7.11
CA THR A 117 -6.78 -5.84 7.88
C THR A 117 -7.39 -4.44 7.79
N GLY A 118 -8.36 -4.24 6.89
CA GLY A 118 -9.08 -2.97 6.75
C GLY A 118 -10.31 -2.89 7.64
N GLU A 119 -10.91 -1.70 7.66
CA GLU A 119 -12.11 -1.39 8.43
C GLU A 119 -13.27 -1.00 7.50
N PRO A 120 -14.53 -1.33 7.81
CA PRO A 120 -15.66 -0.90 6.98
C PRO A 120 -15.76 0.63 6.86
N ILE A 121 -16.04 1.11 5.65
CA ILE A 121 -16.32 2.52 5.36
C ILE A 121 -17.76 2.82 5.80
N GLY A 122 -17.93 3.27 7.04
CA GLY A 122 -19.24 3.46 7.66
C GLY A 122 -20.18 4.39 6.88
N GLU A 123 -19.64 5.40 6.19
CA GLU A 123 -20.39 6.37 5.40
C GLU A 123 -21.08 5.75 4.17
N VAL A 124 -20.62 4.57 3.74
CA VAL A 124 -21.21 3.80 2.62
C VAL A 124 -22.36 2.92 3.11
N LEU A 125 -22.40 2.59 4.40
CA LEU A 125 -23.40 1.70 4.94
C LEU A 125 -24.77 2.41 5.08
N PRO A 126 -25.89 1.69 4.87
CA PRO A 126 -27.22 2.25 5.05
C PRO A 126 -27.39 2.82 6.46
N LYS A 127 -27.91 4.05 6.55
CA LYS A 127 -28.29 4.63 7.83
C LYS A 127 -29.53 3.91 8.35
N LYS A 128 -29.48 3.47 9.62
CA LYS A 128 -30.66 2.96 10.32
C LYS A 128 -31.66 4.08 10.60
#